data_AF-A0A930TVH5-F1
#
_entry.id   AF-A0A930TVH5-F1
#
_cell.length_a   1.000
_cell.length_b   1.000
_cell.length_c   1.000
_cell.angle_alpha   90.00
_cell.angle_beta   90.00
_cell.angle_gamma   90.00
#
_symmetry.space_group_name_H-M   'P 1'
#
loop_
_entity.id
_entity.type
_entity.pdbx_description
1 polymer ?
#
loop_
_entity_poly.entity_id
_entity_poly.type
_entity_poly.pdbx_seq_one_letter_code
_entity_poly.pdbx_strand_id
1 'polypeptide(L)'
;MMKMRLGKVVKSNSHCDYIVELDDQFAVDSPPQATDYGFGSFVKLEGEDGRHWAVGLIYNTQLFNPMFLSNGPRLSSDPDPLFTPDLINETRTLLGAVLIGTLEGTADHPYGVHGIPRAVVPVNTSVSTMTQAEIHRFHISAEDRPQFC
;
A
#
# COMPACT_ATOMS: atom_id res chain seq x y z
N MET A 1 -10.71 8.98 -9.38
CA MET A 1 -10.63 8.21 -8.12
C MET A 1 -10.77 9.19 -6.97
N MET A 2 -11.68 8.94 -6.02
CA MET A 2 -11.65 9.62 -4.72
C MET A 2 -10.52 9.02 -3.88
N LYS A 3 -9.89 9.83 -3.01
CA LYS A 3 -8.85 9.36 -2.09
C LYS A 3 -9.45 8.32 -1.16
N MET A 4 -8.84 7.14 -1.08
CA MET A 4 -9.28 6.06 -0.21
C MET A 4 -8.09 5.41 0.48
N ARG A 5 -8.21 5.18 1.79
CA ARG A 5 -7.21 4.40 2.53
C ARG A 5 -7.31 2.94 2.09
N LEU A 6 -6.16 2.36 1.75
CA LEU A 6 -6.06 0.96 1.36
C LEU A 6 -5.59 0.08 2.51
N GLY A 7 -4.63 0.57 3.29
CA GLY A 7 -4.03 -0.23 4.35
C GLY A 7 -2.72 0.34 4.84
N LYS A 8 -1.77 -0.56 5.16
CA LYS A 8 -0.49 -0.19 5.74
C LYS A 8 0.67 -1.04 5.23
N VAL A 9 1.87 -0.47 5.23
CA VAL A 9 3.11 -1.19 4.91
C VAL A 9 3.38 -2.24 5.97
N VAL A 10 3.62 -3.49 5.56
CA VAL A 10 3.97 -4.59 6.49
C VAL A 10 5.38 -5.13 6.28
N LYS A 11 5.94 -4.94 5.08
CA LYS A 11 7.28 -5.41 4.72
C LYS A 11 7.81 -4.64 3.50
N SER A 12 9.12 -4.60 3.33
CA SER A 12 9.78 -4.30 2.06
C SER A 12 10.52 -5.54 1.51
N ASN A 13 10.44 -5.80 0.21
CA ASN A 13 11.31 -6.78 -0.46
C ASN A 13 12.62 -6.14 -0.94
N SER A 14 12.59 -4.85 -1.28
CA SER A 14 13.76 -4.06 -1.69
C SER A 14 13.56 -2.58 -1.32
N HIS A 15 14.50 -1.70 -1.70
CA HIS A 15 14.39 -0.28 -1.41
C HIS A 15 13.20 0.40 -2.12
N CYS A 16 12.75 -0.13 -3.24
CA CYS A 16 11.62 0.40 -4.01
C CYS A 16 10.41 -0.53 -4.06
N ASP A 17 10.47 -1.73 -3.49
CA ASP A 17 9.37 -2.71 -3.54
C ASP A 17 8.83 -2.98 -2.13
N TYR A 18 7.61 -2.53 -1.89
CA TYR A 18 6.92 -2.60 -0.60
C TYR A 18 5.67 -3.47 -0.69
N ILE A 19 5.41 -4.18 0.41
CA ILE A 19 4.22 -4.99 0.60
C ILE A 19 3.29 -4.25 1.55
N VAL A 20 2.06 -4.07 1.09
CA VAL A 20 0.98 -3.40 1.81
C VAL A 20 -0.05 -4.46 2.19
N GLU A 21 -0.40 -4.55 3.47
CA GLU A 21 -1.56 -5.32 3.91
C GLU A 21 -2.80 -4.43 3.76
N LEU A 22 -3.79 -4.93 3.04
CA LEU A 22 -5.07 -4.25 2.84
C LEU A 22 -5.88 -4.28 4.14
N ASP A 23 -6.49 -3.15 4.50
CA ASP A 23 -7.44 -3.08 5.61
C ASP A 23 -8.65 -4.00 5.28
N ASP A 24 -9.04 -4.87 6.21
CA ASP A 24 -10.18 -5.79 6.03
C ASP A 24 -11.41 -5.34 6.84
N GLN A 25 -12.50 -6.11 6.74
CA GLN A 25 -13.75 -5.84 7.45
C GLN A 25 -13.64 -5.84 8.98
N PHE A 26 -12.55 -6.38 9.54
CA PHE A 26 -12.29 -6.38 10.98
C PHE A 26 -11.43 -5.18 11.39
N ALA A 27 -10.70 -4.58 10.45
CA ALA A 27 -9.88 -3.40 10.67
C ALA A 27 -10.67 -2.09 10.49
N VAL A 28 -11.63 -2.03 9.55
CA VAL A 28 -12.36 -0.81 9.20
C VAL A 28 -13.82 -1.09 8.81
N ASP A 29 -14.70 -0.10 9.02
CA ASP A 29 -16.13 -0.21 8.69
C ASP A 29 -16.41 -0.32 7.18
N SER A 30 -15.52 0.22 6.35
CA SER A 30 -15.67 0.26 4.88
C SER A 30 -14.37 -0.19 4.23
N PRO A 31 -14.13 -1.50 4.12
CA PRO A 31 -12.89 -2.03 3.57
C PRO A 31 -12.79 -1.78 2.06
N PRO A 32 -11.57 -1.62 1.53
CA PRO A 32 -11.33 -1.50 0.09
C PRO A 32 -11.91 -2.67 -0.70
N GLN A 33 -12.58 -2.38 -1.80
CA GLN A 33 -13.06 -3.36 -2.76
C GLN A 33 -12.00 -3.66 -3.81
N ALA A 34 -12.08 -4.84 -4.44
CA ALA A 34 -11.10 -5.28 -5.44
C ALA A 34 -10.89 -4.31 -6.63
N THR A 35 -11.88 -3.45 -6.92
CA THR A 35 -11.82 -2.43 -7.96
C THR A 35 -11.04 -1.18 -7.55
N ASP A 36 -10.73 -1.00 -6.27
CA ASP A 36 -10.15 0.24 -5.74
C ASP A 36 -8.61 0.26 -5.78
N TYR A 37 -7.98 -0.90 -5.98
CA TYR A 37 -6.53 -1.08 -5.93
C TYR A 37 -5.97 -1.88 -7.11
N GLY A 38 -6.60 -1.74 -8.29
CA GLY A 38 -6.16 -2.43 -9.51
C GLY A 38 -4.72 -2.08 -9.92
N PHE A 39 -4.14 -2.92 -10.79
CA PHE A 39 -2.81 -2.69 -11.37
C PHE A 39 -2.67 -1.28 -11.95
N GLY A 40 -1.56 -0.61 -11.67
CA GLY A 40 -1.28 0.76 -12.12
C GLY A 40 -1.94 1.85 -11.27
N SER A 41 -2.61 1.49 -10.17
CA SER A 41 -3.15 2.49 -9.24
C SER A 41 -2.03 3.24 -8.54
N PHE A 42 -2.06 4.56 -8.64
CA PHE A 42 -1.16 5.44 -7.88
C PHE A 42 -1.56 5.45 -6.41
N VAL A 43 -0.57 5.26 -5.55
CA VAL A 43 -0.73 5.30 -4.10
C VAL A 43 0.27 6.25 -3.48
N LYS A 44 -0.10 6.83 -2.35
CA LYS A 44 0.78 7.62 -1.50
C LYS A 44 0.97 6.94 -0.16
N LEU A 45 2.21 7.00 0.32
CA LEU A 45 2.63 6.45 1.58
C LEU A 45 2.88 7.63 2.53
N GLU A 46 2.01 7.77 3.53
CA GLU A 46 2.00 8.91 4.45
C GLU A 46 2.08 8.41 5.90
N GLY A 47 2.94 9.05 6.69
CA GLY A 47 3.02 8.84 8.13
C GLY A 47 1.82 9.44 8.86
N GLU A 48 1.56 8.99 10.08
CA GLU A 48 0.47 9.52 10.93
C GLU A 48 0.69 11.00 11.31
N ASP A 49 1.95 11.46 11.30
CA ASP A 49 2.38 12.85 11.49
C ASP A 49 2.14 13.73 10.24
N GLY A 50 1.53 13.19 9.19
CA GLY A 50 1.31 13.88 7.91
C GLY A 50 2.56 13.92 7.02
N ARG A 51 3.66 13.27 7.41
CA ARG A 51 4.86 13.19 6.59
C ARG A 51 4.60 12.37 5.33
N HIS A 52 4.78 12.99 4.17
CA HIS A 52 4.81 12.27 2.90
C HIS A 52 6.15 11.53 2.75
N TRP A 53 6.08 10.21 2.50
CA TRP A 53 7.27 9.39 2.31
C TRP A 53 7.56 9.13 0.83
N ALA A 54 6.55 8.71 0.09
CA ALA A 54 6.71 8.30 -1.30
C ALA A 54 5.36 8.24 -2.04
N VAL A 55 5.48 8.30 -3.37
CA VAL A 55 4.48 7.90 -4.35
C VAL A 55 4.88 6.53 -4.90
N GLY A 56 3.91 5.63 -5.02
CA GLY A 56 4.08 4.31 -5.59
C GLY A 56 2.98 3.91 -6.57
N LEU A 57 3.21 2.80 -7.26
CA LEU A 57 2.24 2.13 -8.13
C LEU A 57 1.98 0.71 -7.64
N ILE A 58 0.71 0.34 -7.56
CA ILE A 58 0.33 -1.05 -7.32
C ILE A 58 0.65 -1.86 -8.58
N TYR A 59 1.53 -2.85 -8.47
CA TYR A 59 1.91 -3.72 -9.59
C TYR A 59 1.46 -5.17 -9.38
N ASN A 60 1.03 -5.54 -8.17
CA ASN A 60 0.63 -6.91 -7.88
C ASN A 60 -0.38 -6.98 -6.73
N THR A 61 -1.16 -8.06 -6.70
CA THR A 61 -2.10 -8.39 -5.63
C THR A 61 -2.01 -9.88 -5.35
N GLN A 62 -1.89 -10.26 -4.09
CA GLN A 62 -1.76 -11.65 -3.65
C GLN A 62 -2.69 -11.92 -2.47
N LEU A 63 -3.37 -13.06 -2.51
CA LEU A 63 -4.04 -13.62 -1.34
C LEU A 63 -3.02 -14.43 -0.55
N PHE A 64 -2.79 -14.04 0.69
CA PHE A 64 -1.87 -14.70 1.60
C PHE A 64 -2.68 -15.49 2.63
N ASN A 65 -2.67 -16.82 2.52
CA ASN A 65 -3.26 -17.70 3.51
C ASN A 65 -2.16 -18.56 4.14
N PRO A 66 -1.77 -18.31 5.41
CA PRO A 66 -0.67 -19.05 6.05
C PRO A 66 -0.97 -20.54 6.20
N MET A 67 -2.23 -20.95 6.25
CA MET A 67 -2.62 -22.36 6.38
C MET A 67 -2.32 -23.19 5.12
N PHE A 68 -2.24 -22.55 3.94
CA PHE A 68 -1.84 -23.20 2.69
C PHE A 68 -0.31 -23.24 2.48
N LEU A 69 0.49 -22.65 3.37
CA LEU A 69 1.95 -22.70 3.29
C LEU A 69 2.55 -23.96 3.95
N SER A 70 1.76 -24.67 4.76
CA SER A 70 2.16 -25.94 5.38
C SER A 70 1.87 -27.13 4.45
N ASN A 71 2.71 -27.36 3.45
CA ASN A 71 2.61 -28.48 2.50
C ASN A 71 3.20 -29.81 3.03
N GLY A 72 2.99 -30.11 4.32
CA GLY A 72 3.49 -31.33 4.95
C GLY A 72 2.40 -32.04 5.77
N PRO A 73 2.51 -33.35 6.01
CA PRO A 73 1.57 -34.06 6.87
C PRO A 73 1.58 -33.43 8.26
N ARG A 74 0.46 -32.81 8.66
CA ARG A 74 0.29 -32.23 9.99
C ARG A 74 0.24 -33.37 11.01
N LEU A 75 1.27 -33.44 11.85
CA LEU A 75 1.36 -34.42 12.95
C LEU A 75 0.56 -33.99 14.19
N SER A 76 0.06 -32.75 14.19
CA SER A 76 -0.83 -32.19 15.20
C SER A 76 -2.27 -32.20 14.71
N SER A 77 -3.21 -32.44 15.62
CA SER A 77 -4.65 -32.22 15.38
C SER A 77 -4.91 -30.78 14.91
N ASP A 78 -5.86 -30.58 14.00
CA ASP A 78 -6.32 -29.23 13.67
C ASP A 78 -6.82 -28.54 14.96
N PRO A 79 -6.47 -27.26 15.17
CA PRO A 79 -6.86 -26.56 16.37
C PRO A 79 -8.39 -26.43 16.41
N ASP A 80 -8.98 -26.74 17.56
CA ASP A 80 -10.43 -26.76 17.73
C ASP A 80 -11.00 -25.35 17.53
N PRO A 81 -11.93 -25.15 16.57
CA PRO A 81 -12.58 -23.87 16.30
C PRO A 81 -13.18 -23.18 17.52
N LEU A 82 -13.55 -23.95 18.55
CA LEU A 82 -14.07 -23.44 19.81
C LEU A 82 -13.03 -22.65 20.62
N PHE A 83 -11.74 -22.98 20.47
CA PHE A 83 -10.64 -22.42 21.25
C PHE A 83 -9.69 -21.52 20.45
N THR A 84 -9.78 -21.54 19.12
CA THR A 84 -8.96 -20.69 18.23
C THR A 84 -9.78 -20.11 17.07
N PRO A 85 -10.83 -19.32 17.33
CA PRO A 85 -11.63 -18.70 16.27
C PRO A 85 -10.79 -17.80 15.35
N ASP A 86 -9.75 -17.17 15.90
CA ASP A 86 -8.89 -16.21 15.19
C ASP A 86 -7.97 -16.88 14.15
N LEU A 87 -7.59 -18.14 14.36
CA LEU A 87 -6.76 -18.93 13.44
C LEU A 87 -7.52 -19.39 12.18
N ILE A 88 -8.85 -19.29 12.16
CA ILE A 88 -9.68 -19.76 11.04
C ILE A 88 -9.74 -18.72 9.91
N ASN A 89 -9.38 -17.46 10.17
CA ASN A 89 -9.59 -16.35 9.23
C ASN A 89 -8.36 -15.46 9.03
N GLU A 90 -7.17 -16.07 8.92
CA GLU A 90 -5.91 -15.35 8.74
C GLU A 90 -5.55 -15.09 7.26
N THR A 91 -6.51 -15.25 6.33
CA THR A 91 -6.27 -14.91 4.93
C THR A 91 -6.24 -13.40 4.76
N ARG A 92 -5.12 -12.86 4.30
CA ARG A 92 -4.91 -11.42 4.06
C ARG A 92 -4.76 -11.13 2.57
N THR A 93 -5.16 -9.94 2.16
CA THR A 93 -4.83 -9.42 0.82
C THR A 93 -3.59 -8.55 0.93
N LEU A 94 -2.55 -8.92 0.18
CA LEU A 94 -1.30 -8.20 0.10
C LEU A 94 -1.18 -7.51 -1.26
N LEU A 95 -0.79 -6.25 -1.26
CA LEU A 95 -0.51 -5.48 -2.46
C LEU A 95 1.01 -5.29 -2.60
N GLY A 96 1.53 -5.52 -3.80
CA GLY A 96 2.88 -5.11 -4.17
C GLY A 96 2.86 -3.69 -4.71
N ALA A 97 3.59 -2.78 -4.08
CA ALA A 97 3.71 -1.39 -4.47
C ALA A 97 5.17 -1.04 -4.79
N VAL A 98 5.42 -0.58 -6.02
CA VAL A 98 6.73 -0.09 -6.45
C VAL A 98 6.79 1.42 -6.27
N LEU A 99 7.84 1.94 -5.64
CA LEU A 99 8.04 3.37 -5.45
C LEU A 99 8.58 4.02 -6.73
N ILE A 100 7.99 5.16 -7.10
CA ILE A 100 8.30 5.86 -8.36
C ILE A 100 8.63 7.34 -8.19
N GLY A 101 8.55 7.88 -6.97
CA GLY A 101 8.92 9.26 -6.68
C GLY A 101 8.41 9.75 -5.35
N THR A 102 8.49 11.06 -5.15
CA THR A 102 7.97 11.77 -3.98
C THR A 102 7.15 12.98 -4.43
N LEU A 103 6.26 13.44 -3.57
CA LEU A 103 5.74 14.81 -3.61
C LEU A 103 6.58 15.68 -2.66
N GLU A 104 7.08 16.79 -3.18
CA GLU A 104 7.82 17.82 -2.42
C GLU A 104 7.08 19.17 -2.49
N GLY A 105 7.55 20.16 -1.74
CA GLY A 105 6.94 21.49 -1.67
C GLY A 105 6.04 21.67 -0.45
N THR A 106 5.21 22.72 -0.48
CA THR A 106 4.26 23.01 0.59
C THR A 106 2.94 22.24 0.37
N ALA A 107 2.12 22.11 1.41
CA ALA A 107 0.83 21.45 1.31
C ALA A 107 -0.09 22.08 0.25
N ASP A 108 0.00 23.39 0.04
CA ASP A 108 -0.81 24.13 -0.93
C ASP A 108 -0.30 23.99 -2.37
N HIS A 109 0.99 23.71 -2.54
CA HIS A 109 1.63 23.65 -3.85
C HIS A 109 2.67 22.51 -3.94
N PRO A 110 2.24 21.24 -3.87
CA PRO A 110 3.15 20.12 -3.96
C PRO A 110 3.54 19.87 -5.42
N TYR A 111 4.79 19.55 -5.70
CA TYR A 111 5.27 19.12 -7.03
C TYR A 111 5.92 17.75 -6.93
N GLY A 112 5.94 17.00 -8.02
CA GLY A 112 6.56 15.67 -8.01
C GLY A 112 8.06 15.71 -8.20
N VAL A 113 8.75 14.72 -7.65
CA VAL A 113 10.12 14.36 -8.02
C VAL A 113 10.09 12.90 -8.45
N HIS A 114 10.27 12.63 -9.74
CA HIS A 114 10.26 11.27 -10.28
C HIS A 114 11.57 10.54 -10.01
N GLY A 115 11.50 9.21 -9.90
CA GLY A 115 12.63 8.33 -9.65
C GLY A 115 12.49 7.55 -8.35
N ILE A 116 13.43 6.66 -8.05
CA ILE A 116 13.38 5.87 -6.81
C ILE A 116 13.64 6.81 -5.62
N PRO A 117 12.69 6.94 -4.67
CA PRO A 117 12.89 7.76 -3.48
C PRO A 117 14.10 7.28 -2.68
N ARG A 118 14.87 8.21 -2.11
CA ARG A 118 15.99 7.89 -1.21
C ARG A 118 15.54 7.48 0.19
N ALA A 119 14.29 7.79 0.54
CA ALA A 119 13.74 7.56 1.86
C ALA A 119 13.30 6.10 2.02
N VAL A 120 13.59 5.52 3.18
CA VAL A 120 13.04 4.21 3.57
C VAL A 120 11.69 4.43 4.22
N VAL A 121 10.67 3.75 3.72
CA VAL A 121 9.31 3.85 4.26
C VAL A 121 9.16 2.94 5.48
N PRO A 122 8.79 3.46 6.66
CA PRO A 122 8.60 2.63 7.85
C PRO A 122 7.46 1.62 7.70
N VAL A 123 7.57 0.51 8.44
CA VAL A 123 6.43 -0.39 8.67
C VAL A 123 5.27 0.37 9.34
N ASN A 124 4.05 -0.08 9.11
CA ASN A 124 2.79 0.54 9.53
C ASN A 124 2.49 1.91 8.88
N THR A 125 3.32 2.41 7.96
CA THR A 125 3.00 3.62 7.18
C THR A 125 1.69 3.43 6.42
N SER A 126 0.78 4.40 6.51
CA SER A 126 -0.52 4.31 5.85
C SER A 126 -0.37 4.46 4.34
N VAL A 127 -1.15 3.68 3.61
CA VAL A 127 -1.20 3.70 2.15
C VAL A 127 -2.60 4.07 1.70
N SER A 128 -2.71 5.05 0.81
CA SER A 128 -3.98 5.49 0.23
C SER A 128 -3.87 5.72 -1.28
N THR A 129 -4.96 5.57 -2.01
CA THR A 129 -5.02 5.92 -3.43
C THR A 129 -4.86 7.42 -3.63
N MET A 130 -4.17 7.80 -4.70
CA MET A 130 -4.09 9.20 -5.11
C MET A 130 -5.31 9.59 -5.96
N THR A 131 -5.78 10.80 -5.74
CA THR A 131 -6.78 11.44 -6.60
C THR A 131 -6.16 11.84 -7.94
N GLN A 132 -7.01 12.12 -8.94
CA GLN A 132 -6.54 12.62 -10.24
C GLN A 132 -5.77 13.95 -10.12
N ALA A 133 -6.17 14.82 -9.18
CA ALA A 133 -5.47 16.07 -8.91
C ALA A 133 -4.08 15.84 -8.31
N GLU A 134 -3.94 14.91 -7.35
CA GLU A 134 -2.65 14.53 -6.78
C GLU A 134 -1.74 13.86 -7.84
N ILE A 135 -2.30 12.98 -8.68
CA ILE A 135 -1.56 12.36 -9.79
C ILE A 135 -1.09 13.43 -10.78
N HIS A 136 -1.95 14.40 -11.12
CA HIS A 136 -1.55 15.51 -11.96
C HIS A 136 -0.40 16.31 -11.33
N ARG A 137 -0.51 16.71 -10.05
CA ARG A 137 0.57 17.43 -9.34
C ARG A 137 1.88 16.63 -9.27
N PHE A 138 1.80 15.31 -9.11
CA PHE A 138 3.00 14.45 -9.17
C PHE A 138 3.72 14.49 -10.53
N HIS A 139 3.02 14.78 -11.62
CA HIS A 139 3.64 14.91 -12.94
C HIS A 139 4.08 16.34 -13.29
N ILE A 140 3.92 17.28 -12.36
CA ILE A 140 4.32 18.69 -12.51
C ILE A 140 5.60 18.96 -11.70
N SER A 141 6.55 19.69 -12.27
CA SER A 141 7.81 20.11 -11.63
C SER A 141 7.62 21.34 -10.73
N ALA A 142 8.68 21.74 -10.04
CA ALA A 142 8.68 22.95 -9.22
C ALA A 142 8.39 24.24 -10.01
N GLU A 143 8.66 24.25 -11.32
CA GLU A 143 8.39 25.37 -12.24
C GLU A 143 6.99 25.30 -12.88
N ASP A 144 6.08 24.49 -12.35
CA ASP A 144 4.74 24.23 -12.90
C ASP A 144 4.75 23.70 -14.36
N ARG A 145 5.76 22.89 -14.71
CA ARG A 145 5.89 22.25 -16.03
C ARG A 145 5.68 20.74 -15.96
N PRO A 146 5.12 20.10 -16.98
CA PRO A 146 5.13 18.64 -17.08
C PRO A 146 6.57 18.10 -17.05
N GLN A 147 6.82 17.03 -16.31
CA GLN A 147 8.17 16.45 -16.17
C GLN A 147 8.63 15.59 -17.36
N PHE A 148 7.82 15.46 -18.42
CA PHE A 148 8.08 14.60 -19.59
C PHE A 148 8.42 15.37 -20.88
N CYS A 149 8.87 16.63 -20.78
CA CYS A 149 9.22 17.46 -21.94
C CYS A 149 10.73 17.57 -22.19
#